data_AF-A0A5M9UC58-F1
#
_entry.id   AF-A0A5M9UC58-F1
#
_cell.length_a   1.000
_cell.length_b   1.000
_cell.length_c   1.000
_cell.angle_alpha   90.00
_cell.angle_beta   90.00
_cell.angle_gamma   90.00
#
_symmetry.space_group_name_H-M   'P 1'
#
loop_
_entity.id
_entity.type
_entity.pdbx_description
1 polymer ?
#
loop_
_entity_poly.entity_id
_entity_poly.type
_entity_poly.pdbx_seq_one_letter_code
_entity_poly.pdbx_strand_id
1 'polypeptide(L)' 'MNIDSLGKLLHSMYNTAPHGDQVAHIHLFGVKYADLILKNHYSVKEIVAASGINPSYATEVSKGIKLSRYVIVKD' A
#
# COMPACT_ATOMS: atom_id res chain seq x y z
N MET A 1 -6.59 -1.30 12.92
CA MET A 1 -6.48 -2.10 11.67
C MET A 1 -5.25 -2.98 11.79
N ASN A 2 -5.26 -4.22 11.29
CA ASN A 2 -4.13 -5.16 11.35
C ASN A 2 -3.57 -5.46 9.96
N ILE A 3 -2.54 -6.32 9.87
CA ILE A 3 -1.90 -6.72 8.62
C ILE A 3 -2.90 -7.30 7.62
N ASP A 4 -3.78 -8.21 8.03
CA ASP A 4 -4.77 -8.83 7.13
C ASP A 4 -5.72 -7.80 6.52
N SER A 5 -6.14 -6.83 7.32
CA SER A 5 -7.03 -5.75 6.86
C SER A 5 -6.30 -4.84 5.85
N LEU A 6 -5.03 -4.51 6.11
CA LEU A 6 -4.18 -3.77 5.17
C LEU A 6 -3.93 -4.56 3.89
N GLY A 7 -3.71 -5.87 3.99
CA GLY A 7 -3.57 -6.77 2.85
C GLY A 7 -4.83 -6.79 1.98
N LYS A 8 -6.02 -6.93 2.59
CA LYS A 8 -7.31 -6.85 1.88
C LYS A 8 -7.52 -5.50 1.19
N LEU A 9 -7.15 -4.40 1.84
CA LEU A 9 -7.24 -3.06 1.24
C LEU A 9 -6.29 -2.90 0.05
N LEU A 10 -5.04 -3.35 0.20
CA LEU A 10 -4.06 -3.33 -0.88
C LEU A 10 -4.53 -4.18 -2.09
N HIS A 11 -5.07 -5.38 -1.81
CA HIS A 11 -5.66 -6.24 -2.84
C HIS A 11 -6.81 -5.54 -3.57
N SER A 12 -7.73 -4.91 -2.83
CA SER A 12 -8.83 -4.17 -3.42
C SER A 12 -8.32 -3.03 -4.29
N MET A 13 -7.42 -2.19 -3.78
CA MET A 13 -6.87 -1.05 -4.51
C MET A 13 -6.14 -1.46 -5.78
N TYR A 14 -5.44 -2.61 -5.78
CA TYR A 14 -4.78 -3.14 -6.97
C TYR A 14 -5.79 -3.62 -8.02
N ASN A 15 -6.81 -4.39 -7.62
CA ASN A 15 -7.75 -5.00 -8.57
C ASN A 15 -8.83 -4.05 -9.08
N THR A 16 -9.17 -3.00 -8.32
CA THR A 16 -10.15 -1.99 -8.75
C THR A 16 -9.48 -0.78 -9.41
N ALA A 17 -8.15 -0.76 -9.53
CA ALA A 17 -7.44 0.28 -10.24
C ALA A 17 -7.83 0.27 -11.73
N PRO A 18 -7.92 1.45 -12.37
CA PRO A 18 -7.98 1.53 -13.82
C PRO A 18 -6.85 0.74 -14.48
N HIS A 19 -7.10 0.19 -15.67
CA HIS A 19 -6.10 -0.58 -16.39
C HIS A 19 -4.85 0.28 -16.68
N GLY A 20 -3.69 -0.15 -16.18
CA GLY A 20 -2.42 0.56 -16.30
C GLY A 20 -2.04 1.34 -15.02
N ASP A 21 -3.00 1.58 -14.12
CA ASP A 21 -2.80 2.40 -12.91
C ASP A 21 -2.57 1.56 -11.64
N GLN A 22 -2.40 0.24 -11.77
CA GLN A 22 -2.27 -0.66 -10.61
C GLN A 22 -1.09 -0.26 -9.71
N VAL A 23 0.08 0.06 -10.30
CA VAL A 23 1.27 0.47 -9.53
C VAL A 23 1.07 1.85 -8.89
N ALA A 24 0.40 2.77 -9.59
CA ALA A 24 0.05 4.06 -9.03
C ALA A 24 -0.88 3.91 -7.81
N HIS A 25 -1.83 2.97 -7.86
CA HIS A 25 -2.71 2.65 -6.72
C HIS A 25 -1.96 1.97 -5.57
N ILE A 26 -0.93 1.15 -5.86
CA ILE A 26 -0.02 0.62 -4.83
C ILE A 26 0.75 1.76 -4.14
N HIS A 27 1.24 2.75 -4.89
CA HIS A 27 1.85 3.93 -4.30
C HIS A 27 0.85 4.75 -3.47
N LEU A 28 -0.37 4.95 -3.99
CA LEU A 28 -1.44 5.63 -3.27
C LEU A 28 -1.80 4.92 -1.96
N PHE A 29 -1.84 3.59 -1.96
CA PHE A 29 -2.02 2.80 -0.73
C PHE A 29 -0.90 3.11 0.27
N GLY A 30 0.36 3.08 -0.19
CA GLY A 30 1.50 3.40 0.65
C GLY A 30 1.42 4.82 1.24
N VAL A 31 0.96 5.79 0.46
CA VAL A 31 0.75 7.17 0.94
C VAL A 31 -0.40 7.24 1.96
N LYS A 32 -1.57 6.68 1.64
CA LYS A 32 -2.79 6.74 2.47
C LYS A 32 -2.61 6.09 3.84
N TYR A 33 -1.89 4.96 3.90
CA TYR A 33 -1.78 4.16 5.11
C TYR A 33 -0.39 4.24 5.79
N ALA A 34 0.48 5.13 5.34
CA ALA A 34 1.84 5.29 5.87
C ALA A 34 1.86 5.44 7.40
N ASP A 35 1.08 6.37 7.94
CA ASP A 35 1.05 6.65 9.38
C ASP A 35 0.68 5.41 10.19
N LEU A 36 -0.32 4.66 9.73
CA LEU A 36 -0.78 3.45 10.40
C LEU A 36 0.31 2.36 10.36
N ILE A 37 0.92 2.14 9.19
CA ILE A 37 1.96 1.13 9.00
C ILE A 37 3.18 1.45 9.87
N LEU A 38 3.63 2.71 9.86
CA LEU A 38 4.81 3.15 10.61
C LEU A 38 4.58 3.13 12.12
N LYS A 39 3.44 3.64 12.61
CA LYS A 39 3.12 3.67 14.04
C LYS A 39 3.00 2.28 14.67
N ASN A 40 2.54 1.30 13.89
CA ASN A 40 2.37 -0.08 14.37
C ASN A 40 3.55 -1.00 14.02
N HIS A 41 4.61 -0.46 13.40
CA HIS A 41 5.78 -1.22 12.95
C HIS A 41 5.43 -2.43 12.08
N TYR A 42 4.39 -2.31 11.24
CA TYR A 42 3.97 -3.41 10.36
C TYR A 42 4.96 -3.65 9.23
N SER A 43 5.24 -4.92 8.96
CA SER A 43 6.09 -5.31 7.84
C SER A 43 5.35 -5.12 6.53
N VAL A 44 5.91 -4.29 5.65
CA VAL A 44 5.40 -4.12 4.28
C VAL A 44 5.36 -5.45 3.53
N LYS A 45 6.35 -6.33 3.75
CA LYS A 45 6.39 -7.66 3.12
C LYS A 45 5.22 -8.53 3.55
N GLU A 46 4.86 -8.49 4.84
CA GLU A 46 3.72 -9.26 5.37
C GLU A 46 2.39 -8.70 4.85
N ILE A 47 2.24 -7.37 4.76
CA ILE A 47 1.05 -6.74 4.16
C ILE A 47 0.89 -7.17 2.69
N VAL A 48 1.97 -7.15 1.91
CA VAL A 48 1.93 -7.57 0.51
C VAL A 48 1.63 -9.07 0.40
N ALA A 49 2.24 -9.91 1.22
CA ALA A 49 1.93 -11.34 1.26
C ALA A 49 0.45 -11.59 1.59
N ALA A 50 -0.10 -10.90 2.60
CA ALA A 50 -1.51 -10.99 2.98
C ALA A 50 -2.47 -10.47 1.90
N SER A 51 -2.01 -9.60 1.00
CA SER A 51 -2.83 -9.11 -0.11
C SER A 51 -2.92 -10.07 -1.30
N GLY A 52 -2.03 -11.06 -1.38
CA GLY A 52 -1.99 -12.01 -2.50
C GLY A 52 -1.55 -11.42 -3.86
N ILE A 53 -1.10 -10.16 -3.91
CA ILE A 53 -0.48 -9.59 -5.13
C ILE A 53 1.00 -10.00 -5.23
N ASN A 54 1.65 -9.66 -6.35
CA ASN A 54 3.05 -10.01 -6.56
C ASN A 54 3.95 -9.45 -5.43
N PRO A 55 4.74 -10.30 -4.73
CA PRO A 55 5.66 -9.87 -3.68
C PRO A 55 6.66 -8.78 -4.08
N SER A 56 6.99 -8.68 -5.38
CA SER A 56 7.87 -7.62 -5.90
C SER A 56 7.34 -6.21 -5.62
N TYR A 57 6.02 -6.05 -5.44
CA TYR A 57 5.38 -4.77 -5.16
C TYR A 57 5.62 -4.25 -3.73
N ALA A 58 6.28 -5.01 -2.85
CA ALA A 58 6.72 -4.49 -1.55
C ALA A 58 7.63 -3.25 -1.68
N THR A 59 8.42 -3.18 -2.74
CA THR A 59 9.24 -2.01 -3.06
C THR A 59 8.36 -0.80 -3.39
N GLU A 60 7.27 -0.99 -4.13
CA GLU A 60 6.37 0.09 -4.55
C GLU A 60 5.51 0.61 -3.40
N VAL A 61 5.05 -0.27 -2.50
CA VAL A 61 4.40 0.15 -1.24
C VAL A 61 5.38 0.98 -0.41
N SER A 62 6.63 0.53 -0.26
CA SER A 62 7.65 1.24 0.51
C SER A 62 7.98 2.63 -0.06
N LYS A 63 7.98 2.77 -1.40
CA LYS A 63 8.11 4.08 -2.06
C LYS A 63 6.90 4.97 -1.78
N GLY A 64 5.69 4.42 -1.80
CA GLY A 64 4.46 5.15 -1.42
C GLY A 64 4.52 5.67 0.03
N ILE A 65 4.96 4.84 0.98
CA ILE A 65 5.18 5.25 2.37
C ILE A 65 6.24 6.35 2.48
N LYS A 66 7.29 6.31 1.67
CA LYS A 66 8.29 7.40 1.64
C LYS A 66 7.71 8.70 1.09
N LEU A 67 6.85 8.61 0.08
CA LEU A 67 6.19 9.77 -0.53
C LEU A 67 5.22 10.46 0.42
N SER A 68 4.63 9.75 1.38
CA SER A 68 3.68 10.34 2.35
C SER A 68 4.25 11.51 3.15
N ARG A 69 5.58 11.63 3.25
CA ARG A 69 6.26 12.75 3.90
C ARG A 69 6.18 14.07 3.12
N TYR A 70 5.85 14.00 1.82
CA TYR A 70 5.97 15.12 0.89
C TYR A 70 4.66 15.43 0.16
N VAL A 71 3.63 14.58 0.29
CA VAL A 71 2.38 14.72 -0.46
C VAL A 71 1.17 14.57 0.45
N ILE A 72 0.08 15.25 0.07
CA ILE A 72 -1.25 15.06 0.65
C ILE A 72 -2.12 14.46 -0.45
N VAL A 73 -2.90 13.45 -0.09
CA VAL A 73 -3.84 12.82 -1.04
C VAL A 73 -4.95 13.81 -1.35
N LYS A 74 -5.30 13.97 -2.63
CA LYS A 74 -6.46 14.75 -3.05
C LYS A 74 -7.72 13.90 -2.88
N ASP A 75 -8.74 14.48 -2.25
CA ASP A 75 -10.09 13.93 -2.13
C ASP A 75 -10.92 14.15 -3.39
#